data_AF-A0A7W0YW82-F1
#
_entry.id   AF-A0A7W0YW82-F1
#
_cell.length_a   1.000
_cell.length_b   1.000
_cell.length_c   1.000
_cell.angle_alpha   90.00
_cell.angle_beta   90.00
_cell.angle_gamma   90.00
#
_symmetry.space_group_name_H-M   'P 1'
#
loop_
_entity.id
_entity.type
_entity.pdbx_description
1 polymer ?
#
loop_
_entity_poly.entity_id
_entity_poly.type
_entity_poly.pdbx_seq_one_letter_code
_entity_poly.pdbx_strand_id
1 'polypeptide(L)'
;MLRLVVAAALALALLPAPAHASDWSELARAMAAPWPAIQRPDGSLADYLDEVSDSYGGFPETRYGNALMGYALLQTGLREDDARIAAAGRRAVTFAIHPGRVWKRPSVFEQMAIAGAYNLTRGESGFTRARARWARWLRAVGTVRLQSEDRYGNHWLVDAVTALELRDSGLRSRRSRSIAGGGAAAAQRRAVELINVRIPRLFESGRPGVLSDPPDSPIAYHGLSLGLYARAVQLLGRRAAPAAHRVLREAVKSAALMTAPNGDSGYFGRSQGQAWSLPGIAYGAA
;
A
#
# COMPACT_ATOMS: atom_id res chain seq x y z
N MET A 1 37.96 10.16 -33.87
CA MET A 1 36.65 10.85 -33.89
C MET A 1 35.46 9.88 -33.98
N LEU A 2 35.44 8.93 -34.93
CA LEU A 2 34.27 8.03 -35.14
C LEU A 2 33.83 7.24 -33.88
N ARG A 3 34.76 6.77 -33.04
CA ARG A 3 34.45 6.04 -31.79
C ARG A 3 33.80 6.90 -30.69
N LEU A 4 34.15 8.19 -30.63
CA LEU A 4 33.56 9.14 -29.67
C LEU A 4 32.15 9.57 -30.09
N VAL A 5 31.91 9.69 -31.40
CA VAL A 5 30.58 10.01 -31.96
C VAL A 5 29.60 8.85 -31.76
N VAL A 6 30.04 7.60 -31.95
CA VAL A 6 29.21 6.41 -31.70
C VAL A 6 28.89 6.23 -30.21
N ALA A 7 29.86 6.48 -29.31
CA ALA A 7 29.62 6.43 -27.87
C ALA A 7 28.65 7.53 -27.38
N ALA A 8 28.73 8.75 -27.94
CA ALA A 8 27.80 9.82 -27.62
C ALA A 8 26.38 9.56 -28.17
N ALA A 9 26.27 8.97 -29.37
CA ALA A 9 24.98 8.60 -29.96
C ALA A 9 24.28 7.47 -29.19
N LEU A 10 25.03 6.48 -28.69
CA LEU A 10 24.52 5.43 -27.82
C LEU A 10 24.10 5.97 -26.44
N ALA A 11 24.82 6.95 -25.89
CA ALA A 11 24.44 7.60 -24.63
C ALA A 11 23.17 8.45 -24.74
N LEU A 12 22.91 9.07 -25.91
CA LEU A 12 21.68 9.81 -26.21
C LEU A 12 20.48 8.89 -26.46
N ALA A 13 20.68 7.71 -27.05
CA ALA A 13 19.63 6.72 -27.27
C ALA A 13 19.23 5.94 -25.99
N LEU A 14 20.05 6.03 -24.93
CA LEU A 14 19.80 5.46 -23.61
C LEU A 14 19.21 6.48 -22.62
N LEU A 15 18.90 7.70 -23.06
CA LEU A 15 18.20 8.64 -22.20
C LEU A 15 16.79 8.10 -21.94
N PRO A 16 16.43 7.78 -20.68
CA PRO A 16 15.08 7.35 -20.39
C PRO A 16 14.12 8.47 -20.80
N ALA A 17 13.10 8.12 -21.60
CA ALA A 17 12.04 9.05 -21.90
C ALA A 17 11.46 9.54 -20.56
N PRO A 18 11.28 10.86 -20.36
CA PRO A 18 10.65 11.35 -19.16
C PRO A 18 9.21 10.82 -19.13
N ALA A 19 8.94 9.84 -18.27
CA ALA A 19 7.57 9.44 -17.98
C ALA A 19 6.92 10.61 -17.23
N HIS A 20 5.93 11.24 -17.85
CA HIS A 20 5.22 12.35 -17.24
C HIS A 20 4.21 11.82 -16.21
N ALA A 21 3.87 12.62 -15.21
CA ALA A 21 2.87 12.24 -14.20
C ALA A 21 1.49 11.90 -14.81
N SER A 22 1.21 12.42 -16.01
CA SER A 22 0.06 12.05 -16.85
C SER A 22 0.05 10.56 -17.22
N ASP A 23 1.21 9.99 -17.52
CA ASP A 23 1.33 8.64 -18.08
C ASP A 23 1.00 7.58 -17.02
N TRP A 24 1.41 7.83 -15.77
CA TRP A 24 1.08 6.98 -14.63
C TRP A 24 -0.39 7.08 -14.23
N SER A 25 -0.97 8.27 -14.35
CA SER A 25 -2.39 8.51 -14.08
C SER A 25 -3.27 7.80 -15.10
N GLU A 26 -2.91 7.89 -16.38
CA GLU A 26 -3.57 7.21 -17.49
C GLU A 26 -3.44 5.69 -17.38
N LEU A 27 -2.23 5.18 -17.06
CA LEU A 27 -2.03 3.75 -16.82
C LEU A 27 -2.90 3.24 -15.68
N ALA A 28 -2.94 3.95 -14.54
CA ALA A 28 -3.78 3.58 -13.41
C ALA A 28 -5.28 3.57 -13.79
N ARG A 29 -5.72 4.52 -14.62
CA ARG A 29 -7.09 4.56 -15.16
C ARG A 29 -7.36 3.38 -16.09
N ALA A 30 -6.44 3.07 -17.00
CA ALA A 30 -6.55 1.95 -17.93
C ALA A 30 -6.60 0.60 -17.19
N MET A 31 -5.81 0.42 -16.14
CA MET A 31 -5.85 -0.75 -15.27
C MET A 31 -7.17 -0.84 -14.47
N ALA A 32 -7.75 0.30 -14.07
CA ALA A 32 -9.00 0.35 -13.31
C ALA A 32 -10.25 0.13 -14.18
N ALA A 33 -10.21 0.53 -15.45
CA ALA A 33 -11.36 0.60 -16.34
C ALA A 33 -12.15 -0.71 -16.54
N PRO A 34 -11.53 -1.91 -16.60
CA PRO A 34 -12.28 -3.16 -16.82
C PRO A 34 -13.10 -3.61 -15.59
N TRP A 35 -12.64 -3.28 -14.39
CA TRP A 35 -13.16 -3.86 -13.14
C TRP A 35 -14.67 -3.66 -12.93
N PRO A 36 -15.28 -2.48 -13.20
CA PRO A 36 -16.72 -2.32 -13.06
C PRO A 36 -17.55 -3.30 -13.91
N ALA A 37 -17.06 -3.71 -15.09
CA ALA A 37 -17.80 -4.57 -16.02
C ALA A 37 -17.72 -6.06 -15.65
N ILE A 38 -16.65 -6.48 -14.96
CA ILE A 38 -16.41 -7.88 -14.57
C ILE A 38 -16.69 -8.14 -13.08
N GLN A 39 -17.11 -7.12 -12.31
CA GLN A 39 -17.43 -7.26 -10.90
C GLN A 39 -18.67 -8.14 -10.71
N ARG A 40 -18.60 -9.09 -9.78
CA ARG A 40 -19.70 -10.00 -9.46
C ARG A 40 -20.86 -9.25 -8.79
N PRO A 41 -22.11 -9.75 -8.89
CA PRO A 41 -23.29 -9.06 -8.34
C PRO A 41 -23.25 -8.80 -6.83
N ASP A 42 -22.54 -9.63 -6.06
CA ASP A 42 -22.36 -9.46 -4.61
C ASP A 42 -21.30 -8.40 -4.25
N GLY A 43 -20.63 -7.84 -5.27
CA GLY A 43 -19.61 -6.82 -5.15
C GLY A 43 -18.19 -7.36 -5.09
N SER A 44 -17.98 -8.69 -5.11
CA SER A 44 -16.63 -9.25 -5.19
C SER A 44 -16.01 -9.04 -6.58
N LEU A 45 -14.69 -8.91 -6.60
CA LEU A 45 -13.89 -8.81 -7.81
C LEU A 45 -13.42 -10.20 -8.19
N ALA A 46 -13.54 -10.53 -9.48
CA ALA A 46 -13.10 -11.81 -10.00
C ALA A 46 -11.58 -11.96 -9.87
N ASP A 47 -11.13 -13.07 -9.31
CA ASP A 47 -9.73 -13.51 -9.35
C ASP A 47 -9.67 -14.79 -10.17
N TYR A 48 -8.88 -14.80 -11.24
CA TYR A 48 -8.72 -15.99 -12.10
C TYR A 48 -8.02 -17.14 -11.37
N LEU A 49 -7.37 -16.84 -10.24
CA LEU A 49 -6.81 -17.85 -9.34
C LEU A 49 -7.85 -18.45 -8.40
N ASP A 50 -9.07 -17.91 -8.29
CA ASP A 50 -10.14 -18.51 -7.47
C ASP A 50 -10.38 -19.98 -7.91
N GLU A 51 -10.49 -20.20 -9.23
CA GLU A 51 -10.74 -21.54 -9.83
C GLU A 51 -9.53 -22.48 -9.69
N VAL A 52 -8.31 -21.93 -9.76
CA VAL A 52 -7.06 -22.69 -9.60
C VAL A 52 -6.83 -23.04 -8.14
N SER A 53 -7.18 -22.14 -7.22
CA SER A 53 -7.00 -22.33 -5.79
C SER A 53 -7.86 -23.48 -5.26
N ASP A 54 -9.09 -23.60 -5.76
CA ASP A 54 -9.98 -24.72 -5.45
C ASP A 54 -9.38 -26.09 -5.84
N SER A 55 -8.54 -26.13 -6.88
CA SER A 55 -7.86 -27.35 -7.35
C SER A 55 -6.67 -27.80 -6.47
N TYR A 56 -6.15 -26.93 -5.59
CA TYR A 56 -5.03 -27.23 -4.67
C TYR A 56 -5.44 -27.25 -3.19
N GLY A 57 -6.73 -27.52 -2.90
CA GLY A 57 -7.24 -27.56 -1.53
C GLY A 57 -7.78 -26.23 -1.00
N GLY A 58 -8.06 -25.29 -1.91
CA GLY A 58 -8.91 -24.12 -1.69
C GLY A 58 -8.34 -23.09 -0.71
N PHE A 59 -7.80 -21.98 -1.22
CA PHE A 59 -7.90 -20.71 -0.52
C PHE A 59 -9.09 -19.96 -1.13
N PRO A 60 -10.28 -20.04 -0.53
CA PRO A 60 -11.46 -19.38 -1.09
C PRO A 60 -11.20 -17.87 -1.21
N GLU A 61 -11.85 -17.22 -2.19
CA GLU A 61 -11.85 -15.77 -2.47
C GLU A 61 -11.21 -14.93 -1.35
N THR A 62 -10.01 -14.38 -1.60
CA THR A 62 -9.36 -13.59 -0.56
C THR A 62 -10.04 -12.23 -0.43
N ARG A 63 -10.56 -11.93 0.77
CA ARG A 63 -11.01 -10.58 1.15
C ARG A 63 -9.90 -9.53 0.97
N TYR A 64 -8.64 -9.98 1.07
CA TYR A 64 -7.44 -9.20 0.82
C TYR A 64 -7.46 -8.52 -0.56
N GLY A 65 -7.66 -9.30 -1.64
CA GLY A 65 -7.69 -8.76 -3.00
C GLY A 65 -8.80 -7.72 -3.17
N ASN A 66 -9.99 -8.04 -2.67
CA ASN A 66 -11.15 -7.14 -2.67
C ASN A 66 -10.91 -5.84 -1.88
N ALA A 67 -10.26 -5.91 -0.73
CA ALA A 67 -9.95 -4.74 0.08
C ALA A 67 -8.94 -3.82 -0.60
N LEU A 68 -7.81 -4.36 -1.07
CA LEU A 68 -6.76 -3.56 -1.72
C LEU A 68 -7.18 -3.02 -3.07
N MET A 69 -7.76 -3.86 -3.94
CA MET A 69 -8.24 -3.41 -5.24
C MET A 69 -9.42 -2.44 -5.06
N GLY A 70 -10.32 -2.70 -4.11
CA GLY A 70 -11.39 -1.76 -3.77
C GLY A 70 -10.87 -0.38 -3.33
N TYR A 71 -9.79 -0.34 -2.55
CA TYR A 71 -9.11 0.90 -2.18
C TYR A 71 -8.45 1.59 -3.38
N ALA A 72 -7.76 0.85 -4.25
CA ALA A 72 -7.15 1.39 -5.47
C ALA A 72 -8.19 1.96 -6.46
N LEU A 73 -9.30 1.24 -6.67
CA LEU A 73 -10.42 1.72 -7.50
C LEU A 73 -11.03 3.00 -6.92
N LEU A 74 -11.13 3.13 -5.60
CA LEU A 74 -11.58 4.38 -4.97
C LEU A 74 -10.61 5.53 -5.21
N GLN A 75 -9.30 5.30 -5.05
CA GLN A 75 -8.28 6.32 -5.34
C GLN A 75 -8.37 6.79 -6.79
N THR A 76 -8.40 5.85 -7.75
CA THR A 76 -8.48 6.18 -9.17
C THR A 76 -9.80 6.84 -9.53
N GLY A 77 -10.94 6.25 -9.14
CA GLY A 77 -12.26 6.78 -9.49
C GLY A 77 -12.51 8.18 -8.93
N LEU A 78 -12.07 8.48 -7.71
CA LEU A 78 -12.21 9.81 -7.12
C LEU A 78 -11.25 10.83 -7.74
N ARG A 79 -10.01 10.43 -8.06
CA ARG A 79 -9.02 11.30 -8.71
C ARG A 79 -9.42 11.68 -10.13
N GLU A 80 -10.09 10.77 -10.84
CA GLU A 80 -10.46 10.91 -12.26
C GLU A 80 -11.92 11.30 -12.48
N ASP A 81 -12.68 11.53 -11.40
CA ASP A 81 -14.13 11.78 -11.41
C ASP A 81 -14.95 10.70 -12.17
N ASP A 82 -14.50 9.43 -12.11
CA ASP A 82 -15.25 8.30 -12.67
C ASP A 82 -16.08 7.62 -11.58
N ALA A 83 -17.36 8.00 -11.54
CA ALA A 83 -18.33 7.47 -10.59
C ALA A 83 -18.54 5.94 -10.69
N ARG A 84 -18.33 5.33 -11.87
CA ARG A 84 -18.47 3.88 -12.07
C ARG A 84 -17.32 3.13 -11.42
N ILE A 85 -16.09 3.59 -11.63
CA ILE A 85 -14.89 3.05 -10.98
C ILE A 85 -14.99 3.23 -9.46
N ALA A 86 -15.37 4.42 -8.99
CA ALA A 86 -15.53 4.67 -7.56
C ALA A 86 -16.66 3.81 -6.95
N ALA A 87 -17.77 3.58 -7.66
CA ALA A 87 -18.83 2.68 -7.21
C ALA A 87 -18.38 1.22 -7.13
N ALA A 88 -17.60 0.74 -8.10
CA ALA A 88 -17.01 -0.60 -8.06
C ALA A 88 -16.09 -0.78 -6.85
N GLY A 89 -15.23 0.21 -6.58
CA GLY A 89 -14.37 0.23 -5.39
C GLY A 89 -15.17 0.19 -4.08
N ARG A 90 -16.25 0.98 -3.96
CA ARG A 90 -17.15 0.93 -2.79
C ARG A 90 -17.78 -0.45 -2.61
N ARG A 91 -18.22 -1.11 -3.69
CA ARG A 91 -18.80 -2.46 -3.63
C ARG A 91 -17.78 -3.52 -3.20
N ALA A 92 -16.54 -3.45 -3.71
CA ALA A 92 -15.47 -4.36 -3.35
C ALA A 92 -15.06 -4.26 -1.86
N VAL A 93 -14.87 -3.03 -1.35
CA VAL A 93 -14.58 -2.84 0.08
C VAL A 93 -15.78 -3.25 0.95
N THR A 94 -16.99 -2.97 0.48
CA THR A 94 -18.24 -3.42 1.12
C THR A 94 -18.27 -4.94 1.22
N PHE A 95 -17.96 -5.67 0.15
CA PHE A 95 -17.82 -7.12 0.17
C PHE A 95 -16.74 -7.58 1.18
N ALA A 96 -15.56 -6.96 1.16
CA ALA A 96 -14.43 -7.33 2.04
C ALA A 96 -14.72 -7.20 3.55
N ILE A 97 -15.65 -6.33 3.96
CA ILE A 97 -16.03 -6.19 5.38
C ILE A 97 -17.19 -7.11 5.81
N HIS A 98 -17.72 -7.94 4.91
CA HIS A 98 -18.84 -8.83 5.25
C HIS A 98 -18.41 -9.88 6.30
N PRO A 99 -19.16 -10.05 7.40
CA PRO A 99 -18.91 -11.11 8.35
C PRO A 99 -19.19 -12.47 7.70
N GLY A 100 -18.20 -13.38 7.75
CA GLY A 100 -18.31 -14.75 7.26
C GLY A 100 -17.99 -14.92 5.79
N ARG A 101 -16.92 -15.69 5.50
CA ARG A 101 -16.86 -16.69 4.42
C ARG A 101 -15.51 -17.43 4.37
N VAL A 102 -14.40 -16.82 4.80
CA VAL A 102 -13.09 -17.45 4.58
C VAL A 102 -12.15 -17.41 5.80
N TRP A 103 -11.88 -16.23 6.38
CA TRP A 103 -10.89 -16.08 7.47
C TRP A 103 -11.45 -15.41 8.73
N LYS A 104 -11.23 -16.03 9.90
CA LYS A 104 -11.71 -15.55 11.21
C LYS A 104 -11.13 -14.19 11.63
N ARG A 105 -9.98 -13.78 11.08
CA ARG A 105 -9.33 -12.49 11.36
C ARG A 105 -8.88 -11.82 10.06
N PRO A 106 -9.06 -10.51 9.90
CA PRO A 106 -8.53 -9.78 8.75
C PRO A 106 -7.01 -9.62 8.88
N SER A 107 -6.30 -9.75 7.77
CA SER A 107 -4.90 -9.38 7.61
C SER A 107 -4.66 -7.90 7.88
N VAL A 108 -3.42 -7.52 8.16
CA VAL A 108 -3.04 -6.10 8.34
C VAL A 108 -3.30 -5.27 7.07
N PHE A 109 -3.16 -5.88 5.89
CA PHE A 109 -3.42 -5.20 4.62
C PHE A 109 -4.90 -4.92 4.38
N GLU A 110 -5.79 -5.87 4.72
CA GLU A 110 -7.23 -5.62 4.68
C GLU A 110 -7.58 -4.43 5.57
N GLN A 111 -7.06 -4.42 6.81
CA GLN A 111 -7.31 -3.33 7.76
C GLN A 111 -6.82 -1.98 7.23
N MET A 112 -5.61 -1.93 6.69
CA MET A 112 -5.03 -0.74 6.09
C MET A 112 -5.88 -0.22 4.93
N ALA A 113 -6.21 -1.08 3.98
CA ALA A 113 -6.95 -0.71 2.78
C ALA A 113 -8.35 -0.20 3.12
N ILE A 114 -9.06 -0.86 4.03
CA ILE A 114 -10.40 -0.44 4.47
C ILE A 114 -10.34 0.89 5.24
N ALA A 115 -9.30 1.11 6.07
CA ALA A 115 -9.12 2.37 6.79
C ALA A 115 -8.84 3.54 5.83
N GLY A 116 -7.92 3.35 4.88
CA GLY A 116 -7.64 4.35 3.84
C GLY A 116 -8.86 4.64 2.96
N ALA A 117 -9.58 3.59 2.53
CA ALA A 117 -10.80 3.73 1.75
C ALA A 117 -11.88 4.52 2.50
N TYR A 118 -12.02 4.32 3.82
CA TYR A 118 -12.94 5.10 4.64
C TYR A 118 -12.57 6.58 4.65
N ASN A 119 -11.28 6.92 4.80
CA ASN A 119 -10.84 8.31 4.83
C ASN A 119 -11.02 9.02 3.49
N LEU A 120 -10.85 8.31 2.37
CA LEU A 120 -11.15 8.83 1.04
C LEU A 120 -12.63 9.13 0.82
N THR A 121 -13.52 8.33 1.41
CA THR A 121 -14.95 8.35 1.07
C THR A 121 -15.85 8.95 2.13
N ARG A 122 -15.38 9.18 3.36
CA ARG A 122 -16.20 9.65 4.50
C ARG A 122 -16.92 10.99 4.28
N GLY A 123 -16.43 11.82 3.35
CA GLY A 123 -17.04 13.09 2.94
C GLY A 123 -17.96 12.99 1.72
N GLU A 124 -17.93 11.86 1.00
CA GLU A 124 -18.63 11.69 -0.27
C GLU A 124 -20.13 11.43 -0.07
N SER A 125 -20.98 12.11 -0.85
CA SER A 125 -22.44 11.95 -0.81
C SER A 125 -22.88 10.50 -1.07
N GLY A 126 -22.21 9.83 -2.02
CA GLY A 126 -22.47 8.43 -2.39
C GLY A 126 -22.05 7.39 -1.35
N PHE A 127 -21.34 7.77 -0.28
CA PHE A 127 -20.86 6.84 0.74
C PHE A 127 -21.79 6.72 1.96
N THR A 128 -22.77 7.62 2.10
CA THR A 128 -23.67 7.72 3.27
C THR A 128 -24.27 6.37 3.69
N ARG A 129 -24.73 5.55 2.73
CA ARG A 129 -25.34 4.24 3.00
C ARG A 129 -24.35 3.21 3.57
N ALA A 130 -23.10 3.20 3.08
CA ALA A 130 -22.08 2.23 3.50
C ALA A 130 -21.27 2.68 4.73
N ARG A 131 -21.24 4.00 5.00
CA ARG A 131 -20.43 4.63 6.05
C ARG A 131 -20.60 4.00 7.42
N ALA A 132 -21.83 3.75 7.85
CA ALA A 132 -22.10 3.17 9.17
C ALA A 132 -21.57 1.74 9.29
N ARG A 133 -21.65 0.96 8.21
CA ARG A 133 -21.18 -0.44 8.18
C ARG A 133 -19.66 -0.50 8.25
N TRP A 134 -18.98 0.33 7.47
CA TRP A 134 -17.51 0.42 7.47
C TRP A 134 -16.98 0.92 8.81
N ALA A 135 -17.60 1.98 9.35
CA ALA A 135 -17.25 2.51 10.67
C ALA A 135 -17.40 1.45 11.78
N ARG A 136 -18.46 0.62 11.72
CA ARG A 136 -18.67 -0.47 12.70
C ARG A 136 -17.56 -1.50 12.65
N TRP A 137 -17.12 -1.88 11.44
CA TRP A 137 -16.01 -2.80 11.24
C TRP A 137 -14.69 -2.21 11.74
N LEU A 138 -14.37 -0.97 11.34
CA LEU A 138 -13.15 -0.26 11.75
C LEU A 138 -13.05 -0.05 13.27
N ARG A 139 -14.18 0.19 13.95
CA ARG A 139 -14.24 0.28 15.43
C ARG A 139 -13.92 -1.05 16.16
N ALA A 140 -13.79 -2.16 15.44
CA ALA A 140 -13.37 -3.44 15.99
C ALA A 140 -11.89 -3.74 15.75
N VAL A 141 -11.23 -3.00 14.86
CA VAL A 141 -9.84 -3.23 14.45
C VAL A 141 -8.89 -2.95 15.62
N GLY A 142 -7.94 -3.87 15.82
CA GLY A 142 -6.85 -3.79 16.80
C GLY A 142 -5.50 -4.02 16.11
N THR A 143 -4.38 -3.70 16.78
CA THR A 143 -3.03 -3.95 16.23
C THR A 143 -2.72 -5.44 16.14
N VAL A 144 -1.98 -5.88 15.13
CA VAL A 144 -1.57 -7.29 14.95
C VAL A 144 -0.05 -7.48 15.03
N ARG A 145 0.72 -6.57 14.44
CA ARG A 145 2.16 -6.73 14.19
C ARG A 145 3.02 -5.63 14.80
N LEU A 146 2.46 -4.45 15.10
CA LEU A 146 3.12 -3.34 15.80
C LEU A 146 3.68 -3.71 17.20
N GLN A 147 3.37 -4.90 17.72
CA GLN A 147 3.81 -5.39 19.02
C GLN A 147 5.04 -6.32 18.95
N SER A 148 5.54 -6.64 17.75
CA SER A 148 6.68 -7.54 17.56
C SER A 148 7.97 -6.71 17.37
N GLU A 149 9.07 -7.12 18.02
CA GLU A 149 10.27 -6.29 18.16
C GLU A 149 11.56 -6.90 17.59
N ASP A 150 11.57 -8.18 17.23
CA ASP A 150 12.83 -8.93 17.12
C ASP A 150 13.55 -8.79 15.76
N ARG A 151 12.85 -8.37 14.69
CA ARG A 151 13.44 -8.17 13.34
C ARG A 151 12.52 -7.38 12.41
N TYR A 152 13.07 -6.58 11.50
CA TYR A 152 12.27 -5.83 10.51
C TYR A 152 11.30 -6.74 9.74
N GLY A 153 10.08 -6.23 9.50
CA GLY A 153 9.12 -6.82 8.58
C GLY A 153 8.15 -5.78 8.05
N ASN A 154 7.85 -5.83 6.75
CA ASN A 154 7.00 -4.87 6.03
C ASN A 154 5.59 -4.77 6.64
N HIS A 155 5.09 -5.84 7.25
CA HIS A 155 3.79 -5.87 7.93
C HIS A 155 3.71 -4.88 9.10
N TRP A 156 4.84 -4.47 9.68
CA TRP A 156 4.89 -3.44 10.72
C TRP A 156 4.48 -2.09 10.17
N LEU A 157 4.92 -1.77 8.94
CA LEU A 157 4.54 -0.55 8.24
C LEU A 157 3.06 -0.56 7.88
N VAL A 158 2.54 -1.69 7.41
CA VAL A 158 1.11 -1.84 7.11
C VAL A 158 0.25 -1.57 8.36
N ASP A 159 0.64 -2.15 9.49
CA ASP A 159 -0.09 -1.98 10.76
C ASP A 159 0.10 -0.55 11.33
N ALA A 160 1.27 0.08 11.13
CA ALA A 160 1.51 1.49 11.45
C ALA A 160 0.63 2.43 10.64
N VAL A 161 0.56 2.25 9.31
CA VAL A 161 -0.33 3.02 8.43
C VAL A 161 -1.78 2.82 8.85
N THR A 162 -2.20 1.59 9.13
CA THR A 162 -3.55 1.30 9.66
C THR A 162 -3.85 2.13 10.92
N ALA A 163 -2.91 2.18 11.86
CA ALA A 163 -3.07 2.97 13.08
C ALA A 163 -3.20 4.47 12.78
N LEU A 164 -2.37 5.00 11.88
CA LEU A 164 -2.39 6.41 11.50
C LEU A 164 -3.67 6.79 10.75
N GLU A 165 -4.13 5.96 9.81
CA GLU A 165 -5.40 6.13 9.09
C GLU A 165 -6.60 6.10 10.05
N LEU A 166 -6.62 5.17 11.01
CA LEU A 166 -7.69 5.10 12.00
C LEU A 166 -7.69 6.31 12.95
N ARG A 167 -6.52 6.89 13.29
CA ARG A 167 -6.48 8.17 13.99
C ARG A 167 -7.12 9.26 13.14
N ASP A 168 -6.70 9.38 11.88
CA ASP A 168 -7.22 10.39 10.97
C ASP A 168 -8.72 10.27 10.76
N SER A 169 -9.26 9.04 10.77
CA SER A 169 -10.68 8.76 10.58
C SER A 169 -11.61 9.44 11.59
N GLY A 170 -11.09 9.79 12.77
CA GLY A 170 -11.87 10.35 13.88
C GLY A 170 -12.83 9.35 14.54
N LEU A 171 -12.80 8.08 14.13
CA LEU A 171 -13.64 7.04 14.70
C LEU A 171 -13.25 6.77 16.16
N ARG A 172 -14.28 6.57 16.99
CA ARG A 172 -14.13 6.20 18.41
C ARG A 172 -14.83 4.88 18.69
N SER A 173 -14.28 4.11 19.63
CA SER A 173 -14.76 2.79 20.08
C SER A 173 -14.59 2.64 21.59
N ARG A 174 -15.51 1.95 22.26
CA ARG A 174 -15.37 1.58 23.67
C ARG A 174 -14.57 0.29 23.89
N ARG A 175 -14.13 -0.37 22.81
CA ARG A 175 -13.40 -1.64 22.90
C ARG A 175 -11.97 -1.38 23.37
N SER A 176 -11.57 -2.04 24.46
CA SER A 176 -10.26 -1.86 25.10
C SER A 176 -9.07 -2.15 24.18
N ARG A 177 -9.18 -3.17 23.32
CA ARG A 177 -8.09 -3.56 22.39
C ARG A 177 -8.17 -2.93 21.00
N SER A 178 -9.19 -2.11 20.72
CA SER A 178 -9.30 -1.49 19.40
C SER A 178 -8.39 -0.28 19.27
N ILE A 179 -7.81 -0.08 18.08
CA ILE A 179 -7.06 1.13 17.71
C ILE A 179 -7.96 2.37 17.79
N ALA A 180 -9.25 2.26 17.47
CA ALA A 180 -10.20 3.36 17.62
C ALA A 180 -10.70 3.53 19.08
N GLY A 181 -10.23 2.70 20.03
CA GLY A 181 -10.69 2.67 21.42
C GLY A 181 -9.53 2.67 22.41
N GLY A 182 -9.55 1.76 23.38
CA GLY A 182 -8.54 1.73 24.45
C GLY A 182 -7.11 1.48 23.97
N GLY A 183 -6.93 0.91 22.77
CA GLY A 183 -5.62 0.68 22.15
C GLY A 183 -5.06 1.90 21.41
N ALA A 184 -5.82 2.99 21.27
CA ALA A 184 -5.46 4.14 20.44
C ALA A 184 -4.10 4.73 20.81
N ALA A 185 -3.90 5.08 22.08
CA ALA A 185 -2.69 5.74 22.54
C ALA A 185 -1.44 4.86 22.34
N ALA A 186 -1.54 3.57 22.64
CA ALA A 186 -0.44 2.63 22.45
C ALA A 186 -0.11 2.41 20.97
N ALA A 187 -1.13 2.25 20.12
CA ALA A 187 -0.93 2.11 18.68
C ALA A 187 -0.28 3.35 18.06
N GLN A 188 -0.72 4.55 18.45
CA GLN A 188 -0.13 5.81 17.98
C GLN A 188 1.33 5.98 18.42
N ARG A 189 1.65 5.69 19.69
CA ARG A 189 3.03 5.78 20.17
C ARG A 189 3.94 4.84 19.39
N ARG A 190 3.54 3.58 19.23
CA ARG A 190 4.33 2.58 18.49
C ARG A 190 4.49 2.92 17.02
N ALA A 191 3.45 3.42 16.36
CA ALA A 191 3.54 3.86 14.96
C ALA A 191 4.51 5.04 14.81
N VAL A 192 4.41 6.05 15.68
CA VAL A 192 5.32 7.21 15.67
C VAL A 192 6.76 6.78 15.95
N GLU A 193 6.97 5.93 16.95
CA GLU A 193 8.29 5.41 17.31
C GLU A 193 8.91 4.56 16.19
N LEU A 194 8.11 3.68 15.57
CA LEU A 194 8.57 2.88 14.43
C LEU A 194 9.09 3.77 13.30
N ILE A 195 8.30 4.77 12.91
CA ILE A 195 8.61 5.63 11.77
C ILE A 195 9.74 6.61 12.09
N ASN A 196 9.72 7.27 13.25
CA ASN A 196 10.67 8.34 13.57
C ASN A 196 11.96 7.86 14.25
N VAL A 197 11.99 6.65 14.81
CA VAL A 197 13.12 6.17 15.62
C VAL A 197 13.62 4.82 15.16
N ARG A 198 12.79 3.77 15.22
CA ARG A 198 13.26 2.39 15.01
C ARG A 198 13.79 2.17 13.59
N ILE A 199 13.01 2.55 12.58
CA ILE A 199 13.45 2.40 11.19
C ILE A 199 14.67 3.29 10.90
N PRO A 200 14.68 4.59 11.25
CA PRO A 200 15.88 5.41 11.08
C PRO A 200 17.15 4.84 11.71
N ARG A 201 17.07 4.23 12.90
CA ARG A 201 18.23 3.57 13.54
C ARG A 201 18.77 2.39 12.74
N LEU A 202 17.94 1.70 11.94
CA LEU A 202 18.43 0.65 11.03
C LEU A 202 19.29 1.23 9.89
N PHE A 203 19.21 2.54 9.63
CA PHE A 203 19.88 3.24 8.54
C PHE A 203 21.09 4.08 9.02
N GLU A 204 21.41 4.10 10.32
CA GLU A 204 22.49 4.92 10.90
C GLU A 204 23.91 4.39 10.61
N SER A 205 24.11 3.55 9.59
CA SER A 205 25.43 3.00 9.22
C SER A 205 25.81 3.19 7.75
N GLY A 206 26.06 4.43 7.33
CA GLY A 206 26.93 4.79 6.17
C GLY A 206 26.71 4.09 4.81
N ARG A 207 25.62 3.36 4.62
CA ARG A 207 25.33 2.52 3.46
C ARG A 207 23.89 2.77 3.00
N PRO A 208 23.61 2.76 1.69
CA PRO A 208 22.25 2.75 1.17
C PRO A 208 21.48 1.61 1.84
N GLY A 209 20.42 1.94 2.59
CA GLY A 209 19.68 0.96 3.37
C GLY A 209 18.53 0.35 2.57
N VAL A 210 18.29 -0.94 2.77
CA VAL A 210 17.23 -1.70 2.12
C VAL A 210 16.09 -1.93 3.13
N LEU A 211 14.92 -1.35 2.87
CA LEU A 211 13.68 -1.62 3.61
C LEU A 211 13.01 -2.92 3.15
N SER A 212 13.60 -4.09 3.42
CA SER A 212 13.00 -5.36 2.98
C SER A 212 13.06 -6.43 4.06
N ASP A 213 12.13 -7.39 3.99
CA ASP A 213 12.04 -8.49 4.93
C ASP A 213 13.28 -9.40 4.80
N PRO A 214 14.01 -9.64 5.89
CA PRO A 214 15.12 -10.60 5.90
C PRO A 214 14.59 -12.05 5.87
N PRO A 215 15.41 -13.03 5.44
CA PRO A 215 16.80 -12.88 5.02
C PRO A 215 16.98 -12.46 3.56
N ASP A 216 16.06 -12.85 2.68
CA ASP A 216 16.26 -12.76 1.22
C ASP A 216 16.16 -11.34 0.67
N SER A 217 15.53 -10.42 1.43
CA SER A 217 15.45 -8.99 1.11
C SER A 217 14.95 -8.69 -0.32
N PRO A 218 13.82 -9.27 -0.77
CA PRO A 218 13.36 -9.11 -2.15
C PRO A 218 13.03 -7.65 -2.47
N ILE A 219 13.45 -7.21 -3.66
CA ILE A 219 13.26 -5.83 -4.13
C ILE A 219 11.78 -5.39 -4.17
N ALA A 220 10.85 -6.32 -4.36
CA ALA A 220 9.41 -6.07 -4.26
C ALA A 220 9.00 -5.57 -2.87
N TYR A 221 9.54 -6.16 -1.80
CA TYR A 221 9.28 -5.72 -0.44
C TYR A 221 10.01 -4.42 -0.10
N HIS A 222 11.14 -4.13 -0.76
CA HIS A 222 11.75 -2.82 -0.70
C HIS A 222 10.81 -1.73 -1.21
N GLY A 223 10.25 -1.89 -2.42
CA GLY A 223 9.29 -0.93 -2.98
C GLY A 223 8.01 -0.83 -2.15
N LEU A 224 7.43 -1.97 -1.73
CA LEU A 224 6.27 -1.99 -0.85
C LEU A 224 6.52 -1.18 0.43
N SER A 225 7.63 -1.46 1.10
CA SER A 225 7.99 -0.79 2.35
C SER A 225 8.25 0.70 2.14
N LEU A 226 8.91 1.07 1.06
CA LEU A 226 9.18 2.46 0.71
C LEU A 226 7.87 3.24 0.53
N GLY A 227 6.91 2.68 -0.22
CA GLY A 227 5.61 3.32 -0.41
C GLY A 227 4.80 3.43 0.88
N LEU A 228 4.78 2.38 1.72
CA LEU A 228 4.09 2.40 3.02
C LEU A 228 4.74 3.39 4.00
N TYR A 229 6.07 3.48 3.99
CA TYR A 229 6.81 4.41 4.83
C TYR A 229 6.54 5.86 4.40
N ALA A 230 6.48 6.14 3.09
CA ALA A 230 6.09 7.43 2.55
C ALA A 230 4.67 7.82 2.97
N ARG A 231 3.71 6.88 2.89
CA ARG A 231 2.34 7.10 3.37
C ARG A 231 2.32 7.43 4.87
N ALA A 232 3.10 6.69 5.67
CA ALA A 232 3.17 6.93 7.10
C ALA A 232 3.76 8.31 7.43
N VAL A 233 4.83 8.74 6.73
CA VAL A 233 5.40 10.09 6.83
C VAL A 233 4.35 11.15 6.45
N GLN A 234 3.62 10.95 5.36
CA GLN A 234 2.53 11.85 4.94
C GLN A 234 1.45 11.97 6.03
N LEU A 235 0.99 10.84 6.60
CA LEU A 235 -0.02 10.80 7.67
C LEU A 235 0.47 11.39 9.00
N LEU A 236 1.78 11.38 9.26
CA LEU A 236 2.37 12.06 10.41
C LEU A 236 2.44 13.58 10.21
N GLY A 237 2.56 14.05 8.96
CA GLY A 237 2.69 15.46 8.63
C GLY A 237 3.83 16.10 9.42
N ARG A 238 3.56 17.20 10.12
CA ARG A 238 4.56 17.91 10.95
C ARG A 238 5.18 17.08 12.08
N ARG A 239 4.59 15.92 12.42
CA ARG A 239 5.14 15.00 13.44
C ARG A 239 6.15 14.02 12.86
N ALA A 240 6.37 13.99 11.55
CA ALA A 240 7.43 13.22 10.94
C ALA A 240 8.79 13.87 11.26
N ALA A 241 9.72 13.08 11.77
CA ALA A 241 11.05 13.57 12.13
C ALA A 241 11.91 13.77 10.87
N PRO A 242 12.89 14.68 10.88
CA PRO A 242 13.85 14.84 9.77
C PRO A 242 14.57 13.53 9.39
N ALA A 243 14.82 12.67 10.38
CA ALA A 243 15.40 11.35 10.17
C ALA A 243 14.52 10.44 9.32
N ALA A 244 13.19 10.51 9.46
CA ALA A 244 12.26 9.75 8.62
C ALA A 244 12.33 10.21 7.15
N HIS A 245 12.37 11.51 6.90
CA HIS A 245 12.59 12.03 5.54
C HIS A 245 13.96 11.63 4.98
N ARG A 246 14.99 11.51 5.82
CA ARG A 246 16.30 10.99 5.39
C ARG A 246 16.19 9.52 4.95
N VAL A 247 15.49 8.67 5.70
CA VAL A 247 15.26 7.27 5.32
C VAL A 247 14.63 7.16 3.94
N LEU A 248 13.59 7.97 3.64
CA LEU A 248 12.98 7.98 2.31
C LEU A 248 13.99 8.28 1.21
N ARG A 249 14.78 9.35 1.37
CA ARG A 249 15.80 9.72 0.38
C ARG A 249 16.86 8.63 0.19
N GLU A 250 17.35 8.03 1.27
CA GLU A 250 18.37 7.00 1.18
C GLU A 250 17.81 5.69 0.60
N ALA A 251 16.58 5.31 0.96
CA ALA A 251 15.92 4.14 0.39
C ALA A 251 15.64 4.30 -1.11
N VAL A 252 15.22 5.49 -1.57
CA VAL A 252 15.06 5.79 -3.01
C VAL A 252 16.41 5.68 -3.75
N LYS A 253 17.49 6.18 -3.17
CA LYS A 253 18.84 6.00 -3.74
C LYS A 253 19.23 4.53 -3.81
N SER A 254 18.94 3.74 -2.76
CA SER A 254 19.15 2.28 -2.78
C SER A 254 18.40 1.63 -3.93
N ALA A 255 17.14 1.99 -4.16
CA ALA A 255 16.34 1.47 -5.25
C ALA A 255 16.98 1.74 -6.63
N ALA A 256 17.50 2.96 -6.85
CA ALA A 256 18.22 3.30 -8.07
C ALA A 256 19.50 2.45 -8.25
N LEU A 257 20.25 2.22 -7.16
CA LEU A 257 21.44 1.36 -7.18
C LEU A 257 21.13 -0.13 -7.40
N MET A 258 19.92 -0.57 -7.06
CA MET A 258 19.45 -1.94 -7.26
C MET A 258 18.77 -2.15 -8.62
N THR A 259 18.65 -1.11 -9.45
CA THR A 259 18.04 -1.22 -10.77
C THR A 259 19.01 -1.86 -11.75
N ALA A 260 18.57 -2.90 -12.47
CA ALA A 260 19.39 -3.58 -13.46
C ALA A 260 19.72 -2.64 -14.65
N PRO A 261 20.78 -2.91 -15.44
CA PRO A 261 21.19 -2.04 -16.54
C PRO A 261 20.11 -1.76 -17.60
N ASN A 262 19.11 -2.64 -17.73
CA ASN A 262 17.95 -2.48 -18.60
C ASN A 262 16.81 -1.65 -17.97
N GLY A 263 17.02 -1.06 -16.79
CA GLY A 263 16.01 -0.32 -16.03
C GLY A 263 15.06 -1.20 -15.21
N ASP A 264 15.23 -2.53 -15.20
CA ASP A 264 14.36 -3.43 -14.46
C ASP A 264 14.74 -3.50 -12.98
N SER A 265 13.79 -3.16 -12.10
CA SER A 265 13.89 -3.31 -10.64
C SER A 265 13.01 -4.46 -10.11
N GLY A 266 12.48 -5.32 -10.98
CA GLY A 266 11.59 -6.44 -10.69
C GLY A 266 12.16 -7.81 -11.03
N TYR A 267 13.46 -7.89 -11.34
CA TYR A 267 14.13 -9.11 -11.82
C TYR A 267 14.10 -10.28 -10.82
N PHE A 268 13.84 -10.01 -9.53
CA PHE A 268 13.64 -11.02 -8.48
C PHE A 268 12.18 -11.02 -8.00
N GLY A 269 11.41 -12.06 -8.36
CA GLY A 269 10.00 -12.22 -7.96
C GLY A 269 8.98 -11.54 -8.89
N ARG A 270 8.99 -11.89 -10.18
CA ARG A 270 8.27 -11.22 -11.30
C ARG A 270 6.82 -10.76 -11.04
N SER A 271 5.99 -11.49 -10.28
CA SER A 271 4.60 -11.08 -10.01
C SER A 271 4.48 -9.97 -8.96
N GLN A 272 5.26 -10.06 -7.87
CA GLN A 272 5.28 -9.02 -6.83
C GLN A 272 6.18 -7.84 -7.21
N GLY A 273 7.24 -8.09 -7.99
CA GLY A 273 8.15 -7.07 -8.50
C GLY A 273 7.44 -6.02 -9.35
N GLN A 274 6.43 -6.42 -10.15
CA GLN A 274 5.63 -5.47 -10.93
C GLN A 274 4.59 -4.73 -10.07
N ALA A 275 4.00 -5.40 -9.07
CA ALA A 275 2.94 -4.82 -8.25
C ALA A 275 3.45 -3.80 -7.22
N TRP A 276 4.65 -4.00 -6.68
CA TRP A 276 5.13 -3.21 -5.54
C TRP A 276 6.43 -2.47 -5.77
N SER A 277 7.38 -3.01 -6.54
CA SER A 277 8.69 -2.36 -6.70
C SER A 277 8.51 -0.97 -7.30
N LEU A 278 8.05 -0.89 -8.54
CA LEU A 278 8.01 0.38 -9.27
C LEU A 278 7.02 1.39 -8.66
N PRO A 279 5.74 1.04 -8.38
CA PRO A 279 4.79 2.01 -7.83
C PRO A 279 5.16 2.47 -6.42
N GLY A 280 5.67 1.57 -5.58
CA GLY A 280 6.09 1.90 -4.21
C GLY A 280 7.33 2.77 -4.16
N ILE A 281 8.32 2.50 -5.02
CA ILE A 281 9.51 3.35 -5.19
C ILE A 281 9.12 4.74 -5.70
N ALA A 282 8.28 4.80 -6.74
CA ALA A 282 7.82 6.06 -7.30
C ALA A 282 7.09 6.92 -6.26
N TYR A 283 6.19 6.32 -5.48
CA TYR A 283 5.47 7.05 -4.42
C TYR A 283 6.39 7.52 -3.29
N GLY A 284 7.44 6.77 -2.95
CA GLY A 284 8.42 7.20 -1.94
C GLY A 284 9.41 8.25 -2.43
N ALA A 285 9.55 8.44 -3.75
CA ALA A 285 10.40 9.45 -4.36
C ALA A 285 9.72 10.81 -4.56
N ALA A 286 8.38 10.85 -4.50
CA ALA A 286 7.56 12.06 -4.63
C ALA A 286 7.48 12.86 -3.32
#